data_AF-A0A353HSL5-F1
#
_entry.id   AF-A0A353HSL5-F1
#
_cell.length_a   1.000
_cell.length_b   1.000
_cell.length_c   1.000
_cell.angle_alpha   90.00
_cell.angle_beta   90.00
_cell.angle_gamma   90.00
#
_symmetry.space_group_name_H-M   'P 1'
#
loop_
_entity.id
_entity.type
_entity.pdbx_description
1 polymer ?
#
loop_
_entity_poly.entity_id
_entity_poly.type
_entity_poly.pdbx_seq_one_letter_code
_entity_poly.pdbx_strand_id
1 'polypeptide(L)'
;MTILLATLNARYAHASLGLRYLLANMGPLQEQTALMEFVIGAKTTEVVERLLARKPRIVGFGVYIWNVEETTKIVAMLKRVAPEVTVVLGGP
;
A
#
# COMPACT_ATOMS: atom_id res chain seq x y z
N MET A 1 -15.34 5.07 -4.79
CA MET A 1 -14.37 5.29 -3.69
C MET A 1 -13.16 4.44 -3.98
N THR A 2 -11.93 4.91 -3.76
CA THR A 2 -10.72 4.14 -4.16
C THR A 2 -10.02 3.57 -2.93
N ILE A 3 -9.87 2.24 -2.90
CA ILE A 3 -9.09 1.48 -1.93
C ILE A 3 -7.80 1.03 -2.61
N LEU A 4 -6.66 1.29 -1.98
CA LEU A 4 -5.37 0.79 -2.47
C LEU A 4 -4.84 -0.27 -1.52
N LEU A 5 -4.45 -1.41 -2.08
CA LEU A 5 -3.68 -2.43 -1.39
C LEU A 5 -2.22 -2.29 -1.83
N ALA A 6 -1.35 -1.90 -0.92
CA ALA A 6 0.03 -1.54 -1.22
C ALA A 6 1.05 -2.35 -0.41
N THR A 7 2.24 -2.58 -0.96
CA THR A 7 3.35 -3.19 -0.20
C THR A 7 4.69 -2.84 -0.82
N LEU A 8 5.77 -3.09 -0.07
CA LEU A 8 7.14 -3.05 -0.54
C LEU A 8 7.69 -4.48 -0.55
N ASN A 9 7.91 -5.01 -1.75
CA ASN A 9 8.50 -6.31 -1.99
C ASN A 9 10.03 -6.23 -1.88
N ALA A 10 10.68 -7.32 -1.47
CA ALA A 10 12.15 -7.38 -1.41
C ALA A 10 12.79 -7.26 -2.81
N ARG A 11 12.10 -7.72 -3.86
CA ARG A 11 12.52 -7.67 -5.26
C ARG A 11 11.32 -7.53 -6.18
N TYR A 12 11.52 -6.97 -7.37
CA TYR A 12 10.46 -6.80 -8.38
C TYR A 12 9.79 -8.11 -8.79
N ALA A 13 10.54 -9.21 -8.84
CA ALA A 13 10.02 -10.53 -9.20
C ALA A 13 9.09 -11.14 -8.13
N HIS A 14 9.04 -10.58 -6.92
CA HIS A 14 8.18 -11.10 -5.86
C HIS A 14 6.79 -10.49 -5.98
N ALA A 15 5.81 -11.34 -6.27
CA ALA A 15 4.41 -10.98 -6.17
C ALA A 15 3.93 -11.08 -4.71
N SER A 16 3.25 -10.06 -4.21
CA SER A 16 2.49 -10.15 -2.97
C SER A 16 1.25 -11.00 -3.19
N LEU A 17 1.37 -12.29 -2.87
CA LEU A 17 0.26 -13.23 -2.92
C LEU A 17 -0.82 -12.85 -1.90
N GLY A 18 -0.44 -12.45 -0.68
CA GLY A 18 -1.40 -12.04 0.36
C GLY A 18 -2.34 -10.91 -0.10
N LEU A 19 -1.80 -9.86 -0.72
CA LEU A 19 -2.63 -8.76 -1.22
C LEU A 19 -3.48 -9.17 -2.44
N ARG A 20 -2.98 -10.07 -3.29
CA ARG A 20 -3.77 -10.63 -4.41
C ARG A 20 -4.94 -11.47 -3.91
N TYR A 21 -4.72 -12.28 -2.88
CA TYR A 21 -5.79 -13.04 -2.21
C TYR A 21 -6.81 -12.09 -1.58
N LEU A 22 -6.36 -11.06 -0.87
CA LEU A 22 -7.27 -10.06 -0.31
C LEU A 22 -8.09 -9.40 -1.43
N LEU A 23 -7.46 -8.94 -2.51
CA LEU A 23 -8.15 -8.36 -3.66
C LEU A 23 -9.22 -9.29 -4.23
N ALA A 24 -8.89 -10.57 -4.43
CA ALA A 24 -9.83 -11.58 -4.95
C ALA A 24 -11.01 -11.84 -4.00
N ASN A 25 -10.87 -11.51 -2.71
CA ASN A 25 -11.88 -11.69 -1.67
C ASN A 25 -12.55 -10.38 -1.22
N MET A 26 -12.34 -9.26 -1.95
CA MET A 26 -12.98 -7.97 -1.62
C MET A 26 -14.48 -7.93 -1.91
N GLY A 27 -15.05 -8.95 -2.56
CA GLY A 27 -16.47 -9.01 -2.89
C GLY A 27 -16.94 -7.77 -3.66
N PRO A 28 -18.04 -7.11 -3.26
CA PRO A 28 -18.53 -5.88 -3.91
C PRO A 28 -17.54 -4.71 -3.92
N LEU A 29 -16.49 -4.74 -3.08
CA LEU A 29 -15.47 -3.70 -3.04
C LEU A 29 -14.35 -3.93 -4.06
N GLN A 30 -14.31 -5.08 -4.74
CA GLN A 30 -13.22 -5.44 -5.65
C GLN A 30 -13.04 -4.43 -6.79
N GLU A 31 -14.13 -3.97 -7.42
CA GLU A 31 -14.09 -2.97 -8.51
C GLU A 31 -13.51 -1.62 -8.08
N GLN A 32 -13.53 -1.34 -6.77
CA GLN A 32 -13.05 -0.12 -6.15
C GLN A 32 -11.65 -0.27 -5.55
N THR A 33 -11.06 -1.46 -5.67
CA THR A 33 -9.79 -1.82 -5.05
C THR A 33 -8.72 -2.03 -6.11
N ALA A 34 -7.54 -1.44 -5.91
CA ALA A 34 -6.40 -1.63 -6.79
C ALA A 34 -5.14 -2.05 -6.02
N LEU A 35 -4.30 -2.87 -6.65
CA LEU A 35 -2.99 -3.26 -6.13
C LEU A 35 -1.90 -2.27 -6.55
N MET A 36 -1.02 -1.91 -5.63
CA MET A 36 0.15 -1.08 -5.87
C MET A 36 1.38 -1.67 -5.19
N GLU A 37 2.24 -2.29 -5.98
CA GLU A 37 3.45 -2.93 -5.47
C GLU A 37 4.68 -2.08 -5.77
N PHE A 38 5.50 -1.93 -4.74
CA PHE A 38 6.77 -1.25 -4.79
C PHE A 38 7.89 -2.22 -4.41
N VAL A 39 9.12 -1.77 -4.52
CA VAL A 39 10.30 -2.52 -4.08
C VAL A 39 11.00 -1.72 -2.98
N ILE A 40 11.57 -2.41 -2.00
CA ILE A 40 12.42 -1.80 -0.98
C ILE A 40 13.53 -0.99 -1.65
N GLY A 41 13.87 0.16 -1.05
CA GLY A 41 14.81 1.12 -1.63
C GLY A 41 14.17 2.15 -2.57
N ALA A 42 12.89 2.00 -2.92
CA ALA A 42 12.13 3.08 -3.55
C ALA A 42 12.09 4.30 -2.62
N LYS A 43 12.19 5.50 -3.20
CA LYS A 43 12.14 6.74 -2.42
C LYS A 43 10.75 6.89 -1.78
N THR A 44 10.71 7.17 -0.48
CA THR A 44 9.46 7.39 0.26
C THR A 44 8.54 8.41 -0.44
N THR A 45 9.11 9.51 -0.94
CA THR A 45 8.36 10.56 -1.64
C THR A 45 7.69 10.04 -2.91
N GLU A 46 8.41 9.26 -3.72
CA GLU A 46 7.87 8.67 -4.95
C GLU A 46 6.71 7.71 -4.64
N VAL A 47 6.84 6.88 -3.60
CA VAL A 47 5.78 5.98 -3.18
C VAL A 47 4.53 6.77 -2.76
N VAL A 48 4.69 7.80 -1.93
CA VAL A 48 3.58 8.64 -1.47
C VAL A 48 2.92 9.40 -2.63
N GLU A 49 3.70 9.99 -3.54
CA GLU A 49 3.18 10.67 -4.73
C GLU A 49 2.35 9.72 -5.60
N ARG A 50 2.85 8.51 -5.84
CA ARG A 50 2.15 7.50 -6.64
C ARG A 50 0.85 7.02 -5.97
N LEU A 51 0.84 6.88 -4.65
CA LEU A 51 -0.37 6.57 -3.89
C LEU A 51 -1.40 7.70 -4.03
N LEU A 52 -1.00 8.95 -3.79
CA LEU A 52 -1.90 10.11 -3.84
C LEU A 52 -2.41 10.45 -5.24
N ALA A 53 -1.66 10.12 -6.29
CA ALA A 53 -2.11 10.26 -7.67
C ALA A 53 -3.40 9.47 -7.97
N ARG A 54 -3.68 8.40 -7.20
CA ARG A 54 -4.92 7.62 -7.29
C ARG A 54 -6.07 8.18 -6.45
N LYS A 55 -5.85 9.28 -5.73
CA LYS A 55 -6.81 9.93 -4.81
C LYS A 55 -7.52 8.92 -3.88
N PRO A 56 -6.76 8.09 -3.13
CA PRO A 56 -7.33 7.04 -2.30
C PRO A 56 -8.11 7.60 -1.13
N ARG A 57 -9.17 6.90 -0.72
CA ARG A 57 -9.78 7.11 0.61
C ARG A 57 -9.15 6.20 1.66
N ILE A 58 -8.72 5.02 1.24
CA ILE A 58 -8.11 4.00 2.10
C ILE A 58 -6.85 3.47 1.44
N VAL A 59 -5.77 3.33 2.21
CA VAL A 59 -4.56 2.61 1.81
C VAL A 59 -4.28 1.52 2.84
N GLY A 60 -4.39 0.26 2.41
CA GLY A 60 -3.99 -0.91 3.18
C GLY A 60 -2.57 -1.31 2.83
N PHE A 61 -1.67 -1.37 3.80
CA PHE A 61 -0.30 -1.83 3.60
C PHE A 61 -0.12 -3.28 4.05
N GLY A 62 0.45 -4.10 3.17
CA GLY A 62 1.07 -5.37 3.51
C GLY A 62 2.47 -5.14 4.08
N VAL A 63 2.60 -5.28 5.40
CA VAL A 63 3.80 -5.10 6.21
C VAL A 63 4.41 -6.44 6.52
N TYR A 64 5.71 -6.58 6.28
CA TYR A 64 6.49 -7.77 6.52
C TYR A 64 7.74 -7.38 7.31
N ILE A 65 8.43 -8.37 7.88
CA ILE A 65 9.65 -8.18 8.69
C ILE A 65 10.67 -7.29 7.96
N TRP A 66 10.81 -7.44 6.64
CA TRP A 66 11.79 -6.74 5.83
C TRP A 66 11.39 -5.33 5.38
N ASN A 67 10.13 -4.90 5.51
CA ASN A 67 9.67 -3.60 5.00
C ASN A 67 9.02 -2.69 6.06
N VAL A 68 9.08 -3.08 7.33
CA VAL A 68 8.42 -2.34 8.42
C VAL A 68 8.97 -0.92 8.56
N GLU A 69 10.28 -0.73 8.42
CA GLU A 69 10.91 0.58 8.58
C GLU A 69 10.51 1.54 7.44
N GLU A 70 10.61 1.08 6.20
CA GLU A 70 10.22 1.85 5.01
C GLU A 70 8.72 2.15 5.00
N THR A 71 7.89 1.16 5.35
CA THR A 71 6.44 1.36 5.43
C THR A 71 6.10 2.40 6.50
N THR A 72 6.79 2.38 7.64
CA THR A 72 6.60 3.39 8.69
C THR A 72 6.92 4.79 8.18
N LYS A 73 8.03 4.96 7.45
CA LYS A 73 8.40 6.25 6.82
C LYS A 73 7.34 6.72 5.83
N ILE A 74 6.80 5.80 5.02
CA ILE A 74 5.73 6.10 4.05
C ILE A 74 4.45 6.53 4.76
N VAL A 75 4.02 5.80 5.78
CA VAL A 75 2.80 6.10 6.54
C VAL A 75 2.91 7.46 7.24
N ALA A 76 4.06 7.74 7.86
CA ALA A 76 4.30 9.03 8.52
C ALA A 76 4.23 10.20 7.53
N MET A 77 4.87 10.07 6.37
CA MET A 77 4.82 11.10 5.32
C MET A 77 3.41 11.24 4.76
N LEU A 78 2.74 10.13 4.43
CA LEU A 78 1.36 10.12 3.91
C LEU A 78 0.41 10.84 4.87
N LYS A 79 0.49 10.57 6.18
CA LYS A 79 -0.35 11.23 7.19
C LYS A 79 -0.04 12.70 7.36
N ARG A 80 1.19 13.15 7.08
CA ARG A 80 1.55 14.57 7.11
C ARG A 80 0.93 15.34 5.94
N VAL A 81 0.87 14.73 4.75
CA VAL A 81 0.42 15.42 3.53
C VAL A 81 -1.06 15.18 3.20
N ALA A 82 -1.64 14.07 3.66
CA ALA A 82 -3.02 13.66 3.41
C ALA A 82 -3.60 12.96 4.66
N PRO A 83 -3.77 13.69 5.78
CA PRO A 83 -4.21 13.13 7.06
C PRO A 83 -5.57 12.40 6.99
N GLU A 84 -6.44 12.80 6.06
CA GLU A 84 -7.76 12.25 5.80
C GLU A 84 -7.75 10.84 5.21
N VAL A 85 -6.64 10.42 4.57
CA VAL A 85 -6.51 9.07 4.02
C VAL A 85 -6.48 8.07 5.16
N THR A 86 -7.43 7.14 5.20
CA THR A 86 -7.43 6.09 6.22
C THR A 86 -6.34 5.07 5.90
N VAL A 87 -5.51 4.74 6.88
CA VAL A 87 -4.42 3.77 6.73
C VAL A 87 -4.78 2.50 7.50
N VAL A 88 -4.69 1.36 6.84
CA VAL A 88 -4.82 0.03 7.45
C VAL A 88 -3.47 -0.67 7.32
N LEU A 89 -2.98 -1.26 8.41
CA LEU A 89 -1.72 -2.00 8.41
C LEU A 89 -2.02 -3.46 8.73
N GLY A 90 -1.49 -4.38 7.94
CA GLY A 90 -1.59 -5.82 8.13
C GLY A 90 -0.40 -6.51 7.49
N GLY A 91 -0.21 -7.80 7.71
CA GLY A 91 0.98 -8.54 7.28
C GLY A 91 0.69 -10.03 7.36
N PRO A 92 1.71 -10.92 7.29
CA PRO A 92 1.50 -12.28 7.79
C PRO A 92 0.89 -12.23 9.20
#